data_AF-A0A3S1FK36-F1
#
_entry.id   AF-A0A3S1FK36-F1
#
_cell.length_a   1.000
_cell.length_b   1.000
_cell.length_c   1.000
_cell.angle_alpha   90.00
_cell.angle_beta   90.00
_cell.angle_gamma   90.00
#
_symmetry.space_group_name_H-M   'P 1'
#
loop_
_entity.id
_entity.type
_entity.pdbx_description
1 polymer ?
#
loop_
_entity_poly.entity_id
_entity_poly.type
_entity_poly.pdbx_seq_one_letter_code
_entity_poly.pdbx_strand_id
1 'polypeptide(L)' 'MTWAAGHKLQDSKYIIEKELGEGGFGITYRARDNNGRYVVIKTLNDNLQIRPDFAKF' A
#
# COMPACT_ATOMS: atom_id res chain seq x y z
N MET A 1 5.49 5.30 -6.93
CA MET A 1 4.20 5.96 -7.25
C MET A 1 3.36 6.03 -5.99
N THR A 2 2.51 7.07 -5.82
CA THR A 2 1.58 7.19 -4.69
C THR A 2 0.13 6.98 -5.16
N TRP A 3 -0.71 6.30 -4.34
CA TRP A 3 -2.13 6.10 -4.65
C TRP A 3 -3.01 7.15 -3.98
N ALA A 4 -3.89 7.79 -4.76
CA ALA A 4 -4.88 8.74 -4.26
C ALA A 4 -6.14 8.06 -3.70
N ALA A 5 -6.95 8.81 -2.93
CA ALA A 5 -8.26 8.35 -2.49
C ALA A 5 -9.15 8.00 -3.71
N GLY A 6 -9.89 6.90 -3.61
CA GLY A 6 -10.70 6.36 -4.70
C GLY A 6 -9.93 5.44 -5.67
N HIS A 7 -8.60 5.33 -5.55
CA HIS A 7 -7.81 4.41 -6.36
C HIS A 7 -8.21 2.95 -6.06
N LYS A 8 -8.38 2.15 -7.13
CA LYS A 8 -8.88 0.78 -7.05
C LYS A 8 -7.77 -0.22 -7.29
N LEU A 9 -7.65 -1.22 -6.42
CA LEU A 9 -6.63 -2.28 -6.49
C LEU A 9 -7.27 -3.65 -6.61
N GLN A 10 -6.55 -4.59 -7.23
CA GLN A 10 -6.96 -5.99 -7.43
C GLN A 10 -8.40 -6.09 -7.97
N ASP A 11 -8.63 -5.64 -9.20
CA ASP A 11 -9.95 -5.68 -9.85
C ASP A 11 -11.05 -5.06 -8.99
N SER A 12 -10.76 -3.89 -8.41
CA SER A 12 -11.67 -3.13 -7.53
C SER A 12 -12.00 -3.79 -6.19
N LYS A 13 -11.29 -4.84 -5.80
CA LYS A 13 -11.46 -5.48 -4.48
C LYS A 13 -11.15 -4.54 -3.31
N TYR A 14 -10.24 -3.59 -3.51
CA TYR A 14 -9.89 -2.59 -2.51
C TYR A 14 -9.93 -1.18 -3.07
N ILE A 15 -10.48 -0.24 -2.30
CA ILE A 15 -10.53 1.18 -2.63
C ILE A 15 -9.71 1.95 -1.59
N ILE A 16 -8.68 2.68 -2.02
CA ILE A 16 -7.86 3.52 -1.16
C ILE A 16 -8.72 4.66 -0.60
N GLU A 17 -8.70 4.86 0.72
CA GLU A 17 -9.38 5.99 1.38
C GLU A 17 -8.40 7.12 1.68
N LYS A 18 -7.22 6.80 2.21
CA LYS A 18 -6.15 7.77 2.48
C LYS A 18 -4.81 7.11 2.73
N GLU A 19 -3.76 7.89 2.56
CA GLU A 19 -2.46 7.59 3.13
C GLU A 19 -2.50 7.73 4.66
N LEU A 20 -1.83 6.81 5.34
CA LEU A 20 -1.63 6.82 6.79
C LEU A 20 -0.22 7.29 7.16
N GLY A 21 0.75 7.08 6.27
CA GLY A 21 2.10 7.62 6.38
C GLY A 21 3.09 6.85 5.52
N GLU A 22 4.29 7.42 5.41
CA GLU A 22 5.42 6.87 4.68
C GLU A 22 6.59 6.62 5.64
N GLY A 23 7.25 5.47 5.49
CA GLY A 23 8.48 5.14 6.21
C GLY A 23 9.46 4.43 5.28
N GLY A 24 10.62 4.03 5.80
CA GLY A 24 11.69 3.43 4.98
C GLY A 24 11.21 2.27 4.09
N PHE A 25 10.28 1.46 4.59
CA PHE A 25 9.74 0.28 3.91
C PHE A 25 8.66 0.55 2.85
N GLY A 26 8.21 1.79 2.69
CA GLY A 26 7.18 2.19 1.73
C GLY A 26 6.02 2.92 2.39
N ILE A 27 4.93 3.07 1.64
CA ILE A 27 3.76 3.86 2.02
C ILE A 27 2.68 2.96 2.59
N THR A 28 2.05 3.41 3.67
CA THR A 28 0.94 2.72 4.31
C THR A 28 -0.37 3.45 4.01
N TYR A 29 -1.36 2.72 3.52
CA TYR A 29 -2.68 3.22 3.15
C TYR A 29 -3.77 2.56 3.98
N ARG A 30 -4.84 3.31 4.26
CA ARG A 30 -6.14 2.76 4.65
C ARG A 30 -6.96 2.53 3.40
N ALA A 31 -7.61 1.39 3.32
CA ALA A 31 -8.53 1.05 2.24
C ALA A 31 -9.81 0.40 2.77
N ARG A 32 -10.81 0.32 1.90
CA ARG A 32 -12.02 -0.47 2.12
C ARG A 32 -12.06 -1.67 1.19
N ASP A 33 -12.46 -2.83 1.69
CA ASP A 33 -12.81 -3.97 0.84
C ASP A 33 -14.27 -3.90 0.35
N ASN A 34 -14.65 -4.79 -0.57
CA ASN A 34 -16.02 -4.87 -1.11
C ASN A 34 -17.09 -5.19 -0.07
N ASN A 35 -16.71 -5.67 1.12
CA ASN A 35 -17.63 -5.94 2.23
C ASN A 35 -17.72 -4.73 3.19
N GLY A 36 -17.12 -3.59 2.85
CA GLY A 36 -17.12 -2.39 3.69
C GLY A 36 -16.19 -2.47 4.90
N ARG A 37 -15.29 -3.47 4.95
CA ARG A 37 -14.32 -3.62 6.04
C ARG A 37 -13.09 -2.76 5.78
N TYR A 38 -12.54 -2.20 6.84
CA TYR A 38 -11.28 -1.48 6.77
C TYR A 38 -10.10 -2.45 6.71
N VAL A 39 -9.16 -2.16 5.82
CA VAL A 39 -7.89 -2.89 5.70
C VAL A 39 -6.74 -1.88 5.59
N VAL A 40 -5.54 -2.35 5.91
CA VAL A 40 -4.29 -1.61 5.72
C VAL A 40 -3.55 -2.22 4.55
N ILE A 41 -3.10 -1.38 3.62
CA ILE A 41 -2.28 -1.79 2.48
C ILE A 41 -0.94 -1.09 2.58
N LYS A 42 0.15 -1.86 2.55
CA LYS A 42 1.51 -1.32 2.58
C LYS A 42 2.20 -1.61 1.25
N THR A 43 2.73 -0.58 0.61
CA THR A 43 3.60 -0.76 -0.55
C THR A 43 4.99 -1.14 -0.06
N LEU A 44 5.69 -1.94 -0.87
CA LEU A 44 7.12 -2.11 -0.71
C LEU A 44 7.80 -0.94 -1.42
N ASN A 45 8.81 -0.36 -0.78
CA ASN A 45 9.63 0.67 -1.40
C ASN A 45 10.46 0.02 -2.54
N ASP A 46 10.20 0.40 -3.78
CA ASP A 46 10.91 -0.09 -4.96
C ASP A 46 12.44 0.11 -4.83
N ASN A 47 12.88 1.18 -4.17
CA ASN A 47 14.31 1.44 -3.92
C ASN A 47 14.93 0.51 -2.87
N LEU A 48 14.13 -0.08 -1.97
CA LEU A 48 14.60 -1.11 -1.05
C LEU A 48 14.65 -2.49 -1.71
N GLN A 49 13.73 -2.80 -2.62
CA GLN A 49 13.74 -4.07 -3.35
C GLN A 49 15.01 -4.26 -4.21
N ILE A 50 15.60 -3.16 -4.69
CA ILE A 50 16.84 -3.19 -5.47
C ILE A 50 18.07 -3.50 -4.58
N ARG A 51 17.95 -3.40 -3.25
CA ARG A 51 19.08 -3.71 -2.38
C ARG A 51 19.33 -5.22 -2.33
N PRO A 52 20.58 -5.68 -2.51
CA PRO A 52 20.91 -7.10 -2.54
C PRO A 52 20.61 -7.85 -1.23
N ASP A 53 20.38 -7.13 -0.13
CA ASP A 53 20.04 -7.66 1.18
C ASP A 53 18.53 -7.59 1.52
N PHE A 54 17.66 -7.18 0.59
CA PHE A 54 16.22 -7.04 0.82
C PHE A 54 15.56 -8.30 1.39
N ALA A 55 15.98 -9.50 0.94
CA ALA A 55 15.44 -10.77 1.43
C ALA A 55 15.81 -11.13 2.88
N LYS A 56 16.64 -10.32 3.55
CA LYS A 56 17.03 -10.53 4.96
C LYS A 56 16.11 -9.85 5.97
N PHE A 57 15.10 -9.10 5.52
CA PHE A 57 14.15 -8.35 6.35
C PHE A 57 12.70 -8.79 6.15
#